data_AF-A0A376U895-F1
#
_entry.id   AF-A0A376U895-F1
#
_cell.length_a   1.000
_cell.length_b   1.000
_cell.length_c   1.000
_cell.angle_alpha   90.00
_cell.angle_beta   90.00
_cell.angle_gamma   90.00
#
_symmetry.space_group_name_H-M   'P 1'
#
loop_
_entity.id
_entity.type
_entity.pdbx_description
1 polymer ?
#
loop_
_entity_poly.entity_id
_entity_poly.type
_entity_poly.pdbx_seq_one_letter_code
_entity_poly.pdbx_strand_id
1 'polypeptide(L)'
;MVRQTAAVAAKLGLHCVALLENPIGTTAENYLTNGNRLLLDLFNTQIEMCDALTDPNAQLEELATRVEAQGFRPYVIPVGGSNALGALGYVESALEIAQQCEGAVNISSVVVASGSAGTHAGLAVGLNT
;
A
#
# COMPACT_ATOMS: atom_id res chain seq x y z
N MET A 1 -2.03 -2.90 0.07
CA MET A 1 -2.06 -1.64 0.84
C MET A 1 -3.40 -0.91 0.77
N VAL A 2 -4.18 -0.97 -0.33
CA VAL A 2 -5.42 -0.18 -0.53
C VAL A 2 -6.34 -0.14 0.69
N ARG A 3 -6.65 -1.28 1.32
CA ARG A 3 -7.47 -1.33 2.55
C ARG A 3 -6.96 -0.41 3.66
N GLN A 4 -5.65 -0.41 3.94
CA GLN A 4 -5.06 0.43 4.99
C GLN A 4 -5.12 1.91 4.61
N THR A 5 -4.85 2.23 3.34
CA THR A 5 -4.99 3.61 2.83
C THR A 5 -6.40 4.12 3.01
N ALA A 6 -7.41 3.35 2.59
CA ALA A 6 -8.82 3.69 2.75
C ALA A 6 -9.23 3.87 4.21
N ALA A 7 -8.79 2.96 5.09
CA ALA A 7 -9.07 3.07 6.52
C ALA A 7 -8.49 4.36 7.14
N VAL A 8 -7.24 4.70 6.78
CA VAL A 8 -6.59 5.94 7.26
C VAL A 8 -7.26 7.17 6.67
N ALA A 9 -7.61 7.15 5.38
CA ALA A 9 -8.34 8.24 4.74
C ALA A 9 -9.68 8.50 5.44
N ALA A 10 -10.49 7.47 5.66
CA ALA A 10 -11.75 7.56 6.39
C ALA A 10 -11.55 8.10 7.82
N LYS A 11 -10.54 7.60 8.54
CA LYS A 11 -10.20 8.08 9.89
C LYS A 11 -9.82 9.56 9.92
N LEU A 12 -9.13 10.05 8.90
CA LEU A 12 -8.66 11.43 8.80
C LEU A 12 -9.67 12.36 8.10
N GLY A 13 -10.83 11.86 7.68
CA GLY A 13 -11.82 12.65 6.93
C GLY A 13 -11.39 13.00 5.51
N LEU A 14 -10.46 12.24 4.94
CA LEU A 14 -10.00 12.38 3.55
C LEU A 14 -10.83 11.50 2.63
N HIS A 15 -11.11 11.99 1.42
CA HIS A 15 -11.67 11.17 0.36
C HIS A 15 -10.63 10.14 -0.12
N CYS A 16 -11.07 8.94 -0.48
CA CYS A 16 -10.19 7.90 -1.00
C CYS A 16 -10.72 7.37 -2.34
N VAL A 17 -9.86 7.42 -3.36
CA VAL A 17 -10.10 6.81 -4.66
C VAL A 17 -9.10 5.66 -4.85
N ALA A 18 -9.57 4.49 -5.25
CA ALA A 18 -8.76 3.30 -5.46
C ALA A 18 -8.92 2.78 -6.89
N LEU A 19 -7.79 2.67 -7.61
CA LEU A 19 -7.72 1.99 -8.90
C LEU A 19 -7.41 0.51 -8.67
N LEU A 20 -8.30 -0.39 -9.10
CA LEU A 20 -8.20 -1.83 -8.86
C LEU A 20 -8.25 -2.62 -10.16
N GLU A 21 -7.46 -3.69 -10.22
CA GLU A 21 -7.52 -4.72 -11.27
C GLU A 21 -7.94 -6.08 -10.69
N ASN A 22 -8.31 -7.02 -11.55
CA ASN A 22 -8.45 -8.43 -11.20
C ASN A 22 -7.29 -9.24 -11.83
N PRO A 23 -6.13 -9.30 -11.16
CA PRO A 23 -4.89 -9.79 -11.77
C PRO A 23 -4.91 -11.30 -12.03
N ILE A 24 -5.82 -12.04 -11.40
CA ILE A 24 -5.94 -13.50 -11.58
C ILE A 24 -7.14 -13.90 -12.45
N GLY A 25 -7.90 -12.91 -12.97
CA GLY A 25 -9.04 -13.16 -13.84
C GLY A 25 -10.14 -14.04 -13.24
N THR A 26 -10.25 -14.12 -11.91
CA THR A 26 -11.21 -15.00 -11.27
C THR A 26 -12.62 -14.41 -11.28
N THR A 27 -13.63 -15.26 -11.33
CA THR A 27 -15.05 -14.90 -11.18
C THR A 27 -15.62 -15.28 -9.81
N ALA A 28 -14.78 -15.77 -8.89
CA ALA A 28 -15.21 -16.20 -7.57
C ALA A 28 -15.77 -15.02 -6.76
N GLU A 29 -17.00 -15.15 -6.27
CA GLU A 29 -17.73 -14.10 -5.55
C GLU A 29 -16.94 -13.55 -4.34
N ASN A 30 -16.35 -14.45 -3.54
CA ASN A 30 -15.56 -14.04 -2.37
C ASN A 30 -14.33 -13.21 -2.75
N TYR A 31 -13.73 -13.44 -3.92
CA TYR A 31 -12.63 -12.62 -4.40
C TYR A 31 -13.12 -11.24 -4.85
N LEU A 32 -14.25 -11.21 -5.56
CA LEU A 32 -14.80 -10.00 -6.16
C LEU A 32 -15.50 -9.06 -5.18
N THR A 33 -15.97 -9.56 -4.03
CA THR A 33 -16.85 -8.76 -3.15
C THR A 33 -16.53 -8.88 -1.66
N ASN A 34 -15.82 -9.92 -1.22
CA ASN A 34 -15.57 -10.18 0.20
C ASN A 34 -14.17 -9.73 0.64
N GLY A 35 -13.80 -9.99 1.90
CA GLY A 35 -12.48 -9.70 2.45
C GLY A 35 -12.12 -8.22 2.36
N ASN A 36 -10.94 -7.91 1.82
CA ASN A 36 -10.50 -6.52 1.71
C ASN A 36 -11.41 -5.68 0.81
N ARG A 37 -12.04 -6.26 -0.22
CA ARG A 37 -12.91 -5.53 -1.12
C ARG A 37 -14.18 -5.05 -0.42
N LEU A 38 -14.76 -5.88 0.46
CA LEU A 38 -15.88 -5.50 1.34
C LEU A 38 -15.52 -4.32 2.23
N LEU A 39 -14.31 -4.33 2.82
CA LEU A 39 -13.88 -3.26 3.72
C LEU A 39 -13.76 -1.91 3.01
N LEU A 40 -13.45 -1.89 1.70
CA LEU A 40 -13.42 -0.63 0.93
C LEU A 40 -14.79 0.04 0.86
N ASP A 41 -15.86 -0.74 0.73
CA ASP A 41 -17.24 -0.21 0.77
C ASP A 41 -17.56 0.35 2.16
N LEU A 42 -17.16 -0.35 3.23
CA LEU A 42 -17.35 0.13 4.60
C LEU A 42 -16.60 1.44 4.90
N PHE A 43 -15.45 1.65 4.25
CA PHE A 43 -14.69 2.92 4.33
C PHE A 43 -15.15 3.97 3.34
N ASN A 44 -16.23 3.71 2.59
CA ASN A 44 -16.79 4.60 1.58
C ASN A 44 -15.77 5.00 0.49
N THR A 45 -14.94 4.05 0.08
CA THR A 45 -13.90 4.26 -0.94
C THR A 45 -14.54 4.35 -2.33
N GLN A 46 -14.17 5.36 -3.11
CA GLN A 46 -14.52 5.40 -4.53
C GLN A 46 -13.62 4.43 -5.29
N ILE A 47 -14.20 3.48 -6.01
CA ILE A 47 -13.45 2.43 -6.71
C ILE A 47 -13.57 2.64 -8.21
N GLU A 48 -12.43 2.63 -8.89
CA GLU A 48 -12.33 2.59 -10.34
C GLU A 48 -11.66 1.28 -10.74
N MET A 49 -12.31 0.53 -11.63
CA MET A 49 -11.78 -0.73 -12.14
C MET A 49 -11.00 -0.48 -13.44
N CYS A 50 -9.86 -1.14 -13.58
CA CYS A 50 -9.14 -1.23 -14.86
C CYS A 50 -8.90 -2.70 -15.23
N ASP A 51 -8.73 -2.96 -16.52
CA ASP A 51 -8.45 -4.32 -17.01
C ASP A 51 -7.11 -4.85 -16.48
N ALA A 52 -6.09 -3.99 -16.50
CA ALA A 52 -4.77 -4.26 -15.95
C ALA A 52 -4.03 -2.98 -15.56
N LEU A 53 -3.17 -3.09 -14.57
CA LEU A 53 -2.22 -2.07 -14.13
C LEU A 53 -0.90 -2.20 -14.89
N THR A 54 -0.93 -1.95 -16.21
CA THR A 54 0.26 -2.10 -17.08
C THR A 54 1.33 -1.03 -16.83
N ASP A 55 0.91 0.19 -16.49
CA ASP A 55 1.79 1.26 -15.99
C ASP A 55 1.06 1.96 -14.84
N PRO A 56 1.16 1.41 -13.62
CA PRO A 56 0.40 1.90 -12.48
C PRO A 56 0.68 3.37 -12.17
N ASN A 57 1.91 3.87 -12.44
CA ASN A 57 2.26 5.26 -12.14
C ASN A 57 1.53 6.20 -13.10
N ALA A 58 1.64 5.95 -14.41
CA ALA A 58 0.93 6.76 -15.41
C ALA A 58 -0.59 6.69 -15.22
N GLN A 59 -1.13 5.50 -14.94
CA GLN A 59 -2.57 5.31 -14.72
C GLN A 59 -3.07 6.05 -13.46
N LEU A 60 -2.28 6.07 -12.38
CA LEU A 60 -2.61 6.84 -11.17
C LEU A 60 -2.52 8.35 -11.40
N GLU A 61 -1.53 8.82 -12.18
CA GLU A 61 -1.41 10.25 -12.53
C GLU A 61 -2.59 10.72 -13.41
N GLU A 62 -3.03 9.89 -14.35
CA GLU A 62 -4.20 10.19 -15.18
C GLU A 62 -5.48 10.26 -14.32
N LEU A 63 -5.65 9.30 -13.40
CA LEU A 63 -6.76 9.30 -12.46
C LEU A 63 -6.70 10.53 -11.54
N ALA A 64 -5.52 10.88 -11.03
CA ALA A 64 -5.35 12.08 -10.20
C ALA A 64 -5.76 13.34 -10.95
N THR A 65 -5.37 13.49 -12.23
CA THR A 65 -5.78 14.61 -13.08
C THR A 65 -7.30 14.69 -13.22
N ARG A 66 -7.99 13.56 -13.41
CA ARG A 66 -9.47 13.52 -13.46
C ARG A 66 -10.11 13.90 -12.12
N VAL A 67 -9.53 13.49 -11.00
CA VAL A 67 -10.00 13.80 -9.65
C VAL A 67 -9.77 15.28 -9.33
N GLU A 68 -8.65 15.87 -9.75
CA GLU A 68 -8.39 17.31 -9.66
C GLU A 68 -9.43 18.13 -10.44
N ALA A 69 -9.77 17.70 -11.65
CA ALA A 69 -10.80 18.35 -12.47
C ALA A 69 -12.19 18.36 -11.83
N GLN A 70 -12.46 17.46 -10.86
CA GLN A 70 -13.68 17.42 -10.06
C GLN A 70 -13.64 18.38 -8.85
N GLY A 71 -12.54 19.10 -8.66
CA GLY A 71 -12.35 20.07 -7.57
C GLY A 71 -11.66 19.52 -6.32
N PHE A 72 -11.20 18.27 -6.36
CA PHE A 72 -10.40 17.68 -5.28
C PHE A 72 -8.92 18.02 -5.39
N ARG A 73 -8.13 17.68 -4.36
CA ARG A 73 -6.67 17.79 -4.34
C ARG A 73 -6.07 16.43 -3.97
N PRO A 74 -5.85 15.54 -4.94
CA PRO A 74 -5.39 14.18 -4.68
C PRO A 74 -3.93 14.16 -4.26
N TYR A 75 -3.59 13.19 -3.40
CA TYR A 75 -2.22 12.80 -3.12
C TYR A 75 -2.02 11.36 -3.59
N VAL A 76 -1.14 11.17 -4.59
CA VAL A 76 -0.92 9.86 -5.19
C VAL A 76 -0.03 9.01 -4.29
N ILE A 77 -0.54 7.84 -3.92
CA ILE A 77 0.22 6.81 -3.21
C ILE A 77 0.52 5.70 -4.22
N PRO A 78 1.80 5.35 -4.46
CA PRO A 78 2.15 4.35 -5.46
C PRO A 78 1.74 2.94 -5.01
N VAL A 79 1.84 1.97 -5.92
CA VAL A 79 1.53 0.56 -5.65
C VAL A 79 2.30 0.08 -4.41
N GLY A 80 1.55 -0.43 -3.43
CA GLY A 80 2.09 -0.91 -2.17
C GLY A 80 2.63 0.17 -1.23
N GLY A 81 2.54 1.46 -1.58
CA GLY A 81 3.15 2.56 -0.82
C GLY A 81 4.67 2.57 -0.92
N SER A 82 5.22 1.81 -1.86
CA SER A 82 6.65 1.64 -2.04
C SER A 82 7.25 2.80 -2.80
N ASN A 83 7.61 3.84 -2.08
CA ASN A 83 8.55 4.86 -2.52
C ASN A 83 9.61 5.07 -1.42
N ALA A 84 10.60 5.93 -1.68
CA ALA A 84 11.65 6.20 -0.71
C ALA A 84 11.09 6.63 0.66
N LEU A 85 10.06 7.50 0.66
CA LEU A 85 9.40 7.95 1.88
C LEU A 85 8.69 6.81 2.62
N GLY A 86 7.92 5.98 1.92
CA GLY A 86 7.18 4.86 2.51
C GLY A 86 8.09 3.76 3.06
N ALA A 87 9.27 3.56 2.46
CA ALA A 87 10.26 2.60 2.93
C ALA A 87 10.91 3.01 4.27
N LEU A 88 10.91 4.31 4.63
CA LEU A 88 11.48 4.78 5.89
C LEU A 88 10.81 4.15 7.12
N GLY A 89 9.52 3.82 7.06
CA GLY A 89 8.86 3.13 8.16
C GLY A 89 9.49 1.76 8.48
N TYR A 90 10.08 1.08 7.48
CA TYR A 90 10.81 -0.17 7.70
C TYR A 90 12.28 0.04 8.07
N VAL A 91 12.85 1.22 7.79
CA VAL A 91 14.14 1.63 8.37
C VAL A 91 13.98 1.84 9.88
N GLU A 92 12.93 2.53 10.30
CA GLU A 92 12.59 2.67 11.73
C GLU A 92 12.26 1.32 12.37
N SER A 93 11.53 0.44 11.68
CA SER A 93 11.27 -0.92 12.15
C SER A 93 12.56 -1.72 12.38
N ALA A 94 13.61 -1.53 11.58
CA ALA A 94 14.89 -2.18 11.83
C ALA A 94 15.55 -1.73 13.14
N LEU A 95 15.41 -0.45 13.51
CA LEU A 95 15.86 0.07 14.81
C LEU A 95 15.07 -0.57 15.96
N GLU A 96 13.75 -0.72 15.80
CA GLU A 96 12.91 -1.42 16.79
C GLU A 96 13.36 -2.88 16.96
N ILE A 97 13.62 -3.59 15.85
CA ILE A 97 14.11 -4.98 15.88
C ILE A 97 15.43 -5.07 16.64
N ALA A 98 16.40 -4.18 16.34
CA ALA A 98 17.70 -4.17 17.00
C ALA A 98 17.56 -3.96 18.52
N GLN A 99 16.75 -2.98 18.93
CA GLN A 99 16.49 -2.70 20.35
C GLN A 99 15.80 -3.87 21.07
N GLN A 100 14.83 -4.52 20.43
CA GLN A 100 14.10 -5.64 21.03
C GLN A 100 14.96 -6.90 21.16
N CYS A 101 15.99 -7.04 20.33
CA CYS A 101 16.89 -8.20 20.34
C CYS A 101 18.09 -8.03 21.27
N GLU A 102 18.40 -6.80 21.66
CA GLU A 102 19.53 -6.49 22.54
C GLU A 102 19.43 -7.26 23.87
N GLY A 103 20.39 -8.14 24.14
CA GLY A 103 20.42 -8.98 25.33
C GLY A 103 19.40 -10.14 25.36
N ALA A 104 18.51 -10.24 24.37
CA ALA A 104 17.47 -11.26 24.29
C ALA A 104 17.80 -12.36 23.28
N VAL A 105 18.22 -11.99 22.06
CA VAL A 105 18.48 -12.94 20.97
C VAL A 105 19.52 -12.40 19.99
N ASN A 106 20.42 -13.26 19.55
CA ASN A 106 21.33 -12.93 18.45
C ASN A 106 20.73 -13.40 17.12
N ILE A 107 20.20 -12.47 16.32
CA ILE A 107 19.56 -12.79 15.04
C ILE A 107 20.63 -13.15 14.01
N SER A 108 20.56 -14.35 13.45
CA SER A 108 21.40 -14.76 12.32
C SER A 108 20.80 -14.41 10.97
N SER A 109 19.47 -14.32 10.87
CA SER A 109 18.78 -14.11 9.60
C SER A 109 17.40 -13.51 9.83
N VAL A 110 17.00 -12.60 8.94
CA VAL A 110 15.64 -12.05 8.86
C VAL A 110 15.03 -12.49 7.53
N VAL A 111 13.82 -13.04 7.59
CA VAL A 111 13.07 -13.46 6.40
C VAL A 111 11.82 -12.59 6.28
N VAL A 112 11.60 -12.00 5.10
CA VAL A 112 10.45 -11.15 4.83
C VAL A 112 9.94 -11.34 3.41
N ALA A 113 8.62 -11.22 3.22
CA ALA A 113 8.04 -11.24 1.87
C ALA A 113 8.48 -10.00 1.07
N SER A 114 8.76 -10.19 -0.22
CA SER A 114 9.19 -9.11 -1.12
C SER A 114 8.24 -9.00 -2.32
N GLY A 115 7.25 -8.12 -2.21
CA GLY A 115 6.31 -7.77 -3.28
C GLY A 115 6.73 -6.49 -3.99
N SER A 116 6.04 -5.38 -3.72
CA SER A 116 6.40 -4.03 -4.20
C SER A 116 7.71 -3.46 -3.61
N ALA A 117 8.53 -4.28 -2.96
CA ALA A 117 9.87 -3.99 -2.43
C ALA A 117 10.04 -2.99 -1.27
N GLY A 118 9.08 -2.11 -0.94
CA GLY A 118 9.27 -1.07 0.09
C GLY A 118 9.68 -1.61 1.47
N THR A 119 9.05 -2.68 1.92
CA THR A 119 9.39 -3.41 3.15
C THR A 119 10.82 -3.95 3.14
N HIS A 120 11.16 -4.71 2.11
CA HIS A 120 12.46 -5.34 1.99
C HIS A 120 13.57 -4.28 1.87
N ALA A 121 13.36 -3.24 1.05
CA ALA A 121 14.32 -2.15 0.88
C ALA A 121 14.58 -1.39 2.19
N GLY A 122 13.53 -1.04 2.95
CA GLY A 122 13.68 -0.35 4.22
C GLY A 122 14.43 -1.18 5.26
N LEU A 123 14.07 -2.46 5.41
CA LEU A 123 14.79 -3.38 6.30
C LEU A 123 16.23 -3.60 5.86
N ALA A 124 16.49 -3.74 4.56
CA ALA A 124 17.85 -3.92 4.04
C ALA A 124 18.73 -2.69 4.31
N VAL A 125 18.18 -1.48 4.27
CA VAL A 125 18.93 -0.27 4.66
C VAL A 125 19.14 -0.23 6.17
N GLY A 126 18.09 -0.43 6.97
CA GLY A 126 18.15 -0.28 8.43
C GLY A 126 18.88 -1.39 9.18
N LEU A 127 19.02 -2.59 8.59
CA LEU A 127 19.78 -3.72 9.18
C LEU A 127 21.22 -3.81 8.68
N ASN A 128 21.60 -2.99 7.69
CA ASN A 128 22.98 -2.86 7.21
C ASN A 128 23.81 -1.81 7.97
N THR A 129 23.24 -1.20 9.01
CA THR A 129 23.90 -0.24 9.90
C THR A 129 24.27 -0.89 11.22
#